data_AF-A0A554MXU4-F1
#
_entry.id   AF-A0A554MXU4-F1
#
_cell.length_a   1.000
_cell.length_b   1.000
_cell.length_c   1.000
_cell.angle_alpha   90.00
_cell.angle_beta   90.00
_cell.angle_gamma   90.00
#
_symmetry.space_group_name_H-M   'P 1'
#
loop_
_entity.id
_entity.type
_entity.pdbx_description
1 polymer ?
#
loop_
_entity_poly.entity_id
_entity_poly.type
_entity_poly.pdbx_seq_one_letter_code
_entity_poly.pdbx_strand_id
1 'polypeptide(L)'
;MQANFATVGNLVDLLTYLAEEISAGFDQWDDRYAKGPSLYFLVVSEVRIDAFADPLGSNRWPVETARILPEEFTAAVEAASEVAFDRDGAVVVAADGTVQEQMVRVRSAPDETTARATYADWMSAKHLSALEVSTRTEVLAAVTLSEEDGRVTVFNDGQYENRRRDELGGRWPAADPAPSIGADHQPAGER
;
A
#
# COMPACT_ATOMS: atom_id res chain seq x y z
N MET A 1 -19.01 -4.57 24.54
CA MET A 1 -18.21 -5.20 23.47
C MET A 1 -18.08 -4.15 22.38
N GLN A 2 -16.98 -3.39 22.39
CA GLN A 2 -16.76 -2.29 21.45
C GLN A 2 -16.15 -2.89 20.19
N ALA A 3 -16.85 -2.78 19.07
CA ALA A 3 -16.28 -3.03 17.75
C ALA A 3 -15.12 -2.06 17.58
N ASN A 4 -13.89 -2.58 17.54
CA ASN A 4 -12.72 -1.78 17.25
C ASN A 4 -12.77 -1.56 15.73
N PHE A 5 -13.38 -0.45 15.30
CA PHE A 5 -13.31 -0.03 13.91
C PHE A 5 -11.83 -0.04 13.51
N ALA A 6 -11.48 -0.80 12.47
CA ALA A 6 -10.21 -0.62 11.82
C ALA A 6 -10.15 0.84 11.39
N THR A 7 -9.30 1.65 12.03
CA THR A 7 -8.92 2.92 11.42
C THR A 7 -8.24 2.57 10.09
N VAL A 8 -8.31 3.49 9.13
CA VAL A 8 -7.59 3.37 7.85
C VAL A 8 -6.11 3.03 8.10
N GLY A 9 -5.50 3.63 9.13
CA GLY A 9 -4.15 3.27 9.57
C GLY A 9 -3.99 1.80 9.94
N ASN A 10 -4.87 1.25 10.80
CA ASN A 10 -4.82 -0.17 11.16
C ASN A 10 -5.00 -1.09 9.93
N LEU A 11 -5.86 -0.71 8.99
CA LEU A 11 -6.06 -1.48 7.76
C LEU A 11 -4.80 -1.46 6.88
N VAL A 12 -4.16 -0.30 6.74
CA VAL A 12 -2.88 -0.15 6.01
C VAL A 12 -1.79 -0.97 6.69
N ASP A 13 -1.71 -0.95 8.02
CA ASP A 13 -0.73 -1.74 8.78
C ASP A 13 -0.95 -3.24 8.57
N LEU A 14 -2.20 -3.71 8.53
CA LEU A 14 -2.53 -5.10 8.25
C LEU A 14 -2.13 -5.53 6.84
N LEU A 15 -2.44 -4.71 5.83
CA LEU A 15 -2.06 -4.98 4.44
C LEU A 15 -0.53 -4.95 4.26
N THR A 16 0.14 -4.05 4.97
CA THR A 16 1.60 -3.97 5.01
C THR A 16 2.17 -5.24 5.62
N TYR A 17 1.71 -5.64 6.81
CA TYR A 17 2.18 -6.85 7.47
C TYR A 17 1.96 -8.10 6.62
N LEU A 18 0.81 -8.23 5.97
CA LEU A 18 0.54 -9.32 5.03
C LEU A 18 1.53 -9.33 3.85
N ALA A 19 1.86 -8.17 3.28
CA ALA A 19 2.86 -8.08 2.21
C ALA A 19 4.27 -8.41 2.72
N GLU A 20 4.61 -8.01 3.95
CA GLU A 20 5.88 -8.33 4.60
C GLU A 20 6.02 -9.84 4.86
N GLU A 21 4.96 -10.52 5.30
CA GLU A 21 4.94 -11.98 5.49
C GLU A 21 5.20 -12.72 4.18
N ILE A 22 4.55 -12.31 3.08
CA ILE A 22 4.78 -12.91 1.75
C ILE A 22 6.21 -12.63 1.27
N SER A 23 6.71 -11.40 1.46
CA SER A 23 8.10 -11.08 1.11
C SER A 23 9.11 -11.93 1.89
N ALA A 24 8.90 -12.09 3.18
CA ALA A 24 9.79 -12.85 4.06
C ALA A 24 9.76 -14.35 3.75
N GLY A 25 8.59 -14.87 3.36
CA GLY A 25 8.39 -16.27 2.99
C GLY A 25 9.02 -16.70 1.67
N PHE A 26 9.38 -15.76 0.79
CA PHE A 26 10.07 -16.05 -0.46
C PHE A 26 11.60 -16.06 -0.28
N ASP A 27 12.25 -17.13 -0.70
CA ASP A 27 13.68 -17.38 -0.45
C ASP A 27 14.58 -17.19 -1.69
N GLN A 28 14.00 -16.97 -2.88
CA GLN A 28 14.73 -16.88 -4.15
C GLN A 28 15.02 -15.45 -4.63
N TRP A 29 15.05 -14.45 -3.74
CA TRP A 29 15.33 -13.05 -4.09
C TRP A 29 16.70 -12.84 -4.77
N ASP A 30 17.69 -13.68 -4.47
CA ASP A 30 19.03 -13.61 -5.07
C ASP A 30 19.12 -14.36 -6.41
N ASP A 31 18.06 -15.03 -6.86
CA ASP A 31 18.00 -15.72 -8.13
C ASP A 31 17.46 -14.81 -9.24
N ARG A 32 18.37 -14.39 -10.13
CA ARG A 32 18.05 -13.55 -11.29
C ARG A 32 17.04 -14.13 -12.29
N TYR A 33 16.69 -15.42 -12.18
CA TYR A 33 15.71 -16.07 -13.04
C TYR A 33 14.39 -16.36 -12.31
N ALA A 34 14.35 -16.21 -10.98
CA ALA A 34 13.14 -16.36 -10.22
C ALA A 34 12.25 -15.12 -10.40
N LYS A 35 10.93 -15.34 -10.41
CA LYS A 35 9.95 -14.26 -10.32
C LYS A 35 9.49 -14.16 -8.88
N GLY A 36 9.73 -13.00 -8.27
CA GLY A 36 9.26 -12.73 -6.92
C GLY A 36 7.74 -12.55 -6.85
N PRO A 37 7.14 -12.73 -5.67
CA PRO A 37 5.76 -12.35 -5.42
C PRO A 37 5.56 -10.85 -5.63
N SER A 38 4.37 -10.45 -6.08
CA SER A 38 4.02 -9.06 -6.37
C SER A 38 2.59 -8.75 -5.95
N LEU A 39 2.42 -7.74 -5.11
CA LEU A 39 1.10 -7.28 -4.66
C LEU A 39 0.92 -5.78 -4.88
N TYR A 40 -0.34 -5.38 -5.02
CA TYR A 40 -0.76 -3.99 -5.12
C TYR A 40 -2.13 -3.85 -4.48
N PHE A 41 -2.22 -3.27 -3.29
CA PHE A 41 -3.48 -2.93 -2.63
C PHE A 41 -3.80 -1.44 -2.80
N LEU A 42 -5.08 -1.14 -2.96
CA LEU A 42 -5.64 0.21 -2.97
C LEU A 42 -6.70 0.33 -1.90
N VAL A 43 -6.46 1.17 -0.89
CA VAL A 43 -7.45 1.50 0.14
C VAL A 43 -8.25 2.71 -0.31
N VAL A 44 -9.58 2.58 -0.40
CA VAL A 44 -10.46 3.63 -0.95
C VAL A 44 -11.58 4.03 0.00
N SER A 45 -11.98 5.30 -0.06
CA SER A 45 -13.01 5.88 0.83
C SER A 45 -14.45 5.70 0.32
N GLU A 46 -14.76 4.60 -0.37
CA GLU A 46 -16.05 4.28 -1.04
C GLU A 46 -16.38 5.04 -2.33
N VAL A 47 -15.60 6.06 -2.72
CA VAL A 47 -15.90 6.82 -3.95
C VAL A 47 -15.54 5.98 -5.18
N ARG A 48 -16.53 5.84 -6.08
CA ARG A 48 -16.45 5.37 -7.47
C ARG A 48 -15.04 5.13 -8.02
N ILE A 49 -14.49 3.95 -7.74
CA ILE A 49 -13.20 3.49 -8.31
C ILE A 49 -13.22 3.54 -9.84
N ASP A 50 -14.40 3.38 -10.46
CA ASP A 50 -14.64 3.50 -11.90
C ASP A 50 -14.25 4.87 -12.48
N ALA A 51 -14.10 5.91 -11.64
CA ALA A 51 -13.61 7.20 -12.09
C ALA A 51 -12.13 7.17 -12.51
N PHE A 52 -11.33 6.25 -11.97
CA PHE A 52 -9.88 6.20 -12.20
C PHE A 52 -9.25 4.81 -12.37
N ALA A 53 -10.03 3.75 -12.30
CA ALA A 53 -9.56 2.39 -12.59
C ALA A 53 -10.56 1.63 -13.46
N ASP A 54 -10.04 0.65 -14.19
CA ASP A 54 -10.81 -0.23 -15.06
C ASP A 54 -10.68 -1.68 -14.57
N PRO A 55 -11.73 -2.53 -14.68
CA PRO A 55 -11.60 -3.95 -14.37
C PRO A 55 -10.48 -4.61 -15.17
N LEU A 56 -9.61 -5.38 -14.50
CA LEU A 56 -8.49 -6.05 -15.16
C LEU A 56 -8.84 -7.49 -15.53
N GLY A 57 -9.43 -7.65 -16.71
CA GLY A 57 -9.72 -8.97 -17.28
C GLY A 57 -10.49 -9.88 -16.32
N SER A 58 -10.03 -11.12 -16.18
CA SER A 58 -10.58 -12.11 -15.26
C SER A 58 -9.83 -12.20 -13.92
N ASN A 59 -8.93 -11.24 -13.61
CA ASN A 59 -8.17 -11.27 -12.36
C ASN A 59 -9.09 -10.93 -11.19
N ARG A 60 -9.06 -11.78 -10.16
CA ARG A 60 -9.93 -11.68 -9.00
C ARG A 60 -9.17 -11.94 -7.72
N TRP A 61 -9.61 -11.23 -6.68
CA TRP A 61 -9.33 -11.61 -5.31
C TRP A 61 -10.28 -12.75 -4.88
N PRO A 62 -9.79 -13.83 -4.25
CA PRO A 62 -10.61 -14.98 -3.86
C PRO A 62 -11.45 -14.65 -2.62
N VAL A 63 -12.60 -13.99 -2.83
CA VAL A 63 -13.52 -13.54 -1.76
C VAL A 63 -14.18 -14.69 -0.99
N GLU A 64 -14.17 -15.89 -1.54
CA GLU A 64 -14.55 -17.12 -0.87
C GLU A 64 -13.55 -17.56 0.21
N THR A 65 -12.29 -17.12 0.09
CA THR A 65 -11.21 -17.40 1.04
C THR A 65 -11.11 -16.27 2.06
N ALA A 66 -11.08 -15.02 1.60
CA ALA A 66 -11.03 -13.86 2.47
C ALA A 66 -11.73 -12.67 1.80
N ARG A 67 -12.66 -12.04 2.50
CA ARG A 67 -13.41 -10.88 2.03
C ARG A 67 -13.33 -9.69 2.99
N ILE A 68 -13.17 -9.93 4.28
CA ILE A 68 -13.27 -8.88 5.31
C ILE A 68 -12.04 -8.92 6.21
N LEU A 69 -11.34 -7.79 6.29
CA LEU A 69 -10.24 -7.56 7.22
C LEU A 69 -10.70 -6.69 8.39
N PRO A 70 -10.21 -6.93 9.63
CA PRO A 70 -9.20 -7.91 10.03
C PRO A 70 -9.71 -9.33 10.31
N GLU A 71 -11.01 -9.58 10.25
CA GLU A 71 -11.66 -10.81 10.74
C GLU A 71 -11.08 -12.08 10.11
N GLU A 72 -10.67 -12.00 8.85
CA GLU A 72 -10.20 -13.14 8.05
C GLU A 72 -8.68 -13.08 7.77
N PHE A 73 -7.89 -12.40 8.62
CA PHE A 73 -6.48 -12.13 8.36
C PHE A 73 -5.65 -13.36 7.95
N THR A 74 -5.75 -14.49 8.66
CA THR A 74 -5.00 -15.72 8.29
C THR A 74 -5.36 -16.20 6.89
N ALA A 75 -6.65 -16.19 6.54
CA ALA A 75 -7.11 -16.58 5.21
C ALA A 75 -6.72 -15.53 4.16
N ALA A 76 -6.62 -14.25 4.54
CA ALA A 76 -6.15 -13.20 3.65
C ALA A 76 -4.67 -13.37 3.28
N VAL A 77 -3.82 -13.92 4.15
CA VAL A 77 -2.43 -14.26 3.81
C VAL A 77 -2.37 -15.36 2.75
N GLU A 78 -3.23 -16.38 2.86
CA GLU A 78 -3.33 -17.45 1.85
C GLU A 78 -3.82 -16.89 0.50
N ALA A 79 -4.91 -16.12 0.52
CA ALA A 79 -5.45 -15.44 -0.65
C ALA A 79 -4.42 -14.51 -1.33
N ALA A 80 -3.70 -13.72 -0.52
CA ALA A 80 -2.67 -12.83 -1.01
C ALA A 80 -1.48 -13.58 -1.60
N SER A 81 -1.09 -14.72 -1.02
CA SER A 81 -0.03 -15.55 -1.58
C SER A 81 -0.39 -16.02 -2.98
N GLU A 82 -1.61 -16.52 -3.19
CA GLU A 82 -2.09 -16.94 -4.52
C GLU A 82 -2.10 -15.76 -5.52
N VAL A 83 -2.63 -14.61 -5.10
CA VAL A 83 -2.66 -13.40 -5.93
C VAL A 83 -1.24 -12.93 -6.27
N ALA A 84 -0.31 -12.99 -5.31
CA ALA A 84 1.02 -12.44 -5.46
C ALA A 84 1.86 -13.12 -6.54
N PHE A 85 1.66 -14.41 -6.78
CA PHE A 85 2.43 -15.17 -7.76
C PHE A 85 1.78 -15.21 -9.15
N ASP A 86 0.44 -15.22 -9.20
CA ASP A 86 -0.27 -15.58 -10.42
C ASP A 86 -1.10 -14.44 -11.04
N ARG A 87 -1.26 -13.31 -10.34
CA ARG A 87 -2.18 -12.24 -10.76
C ARG A 87 -1.50 -10.88 -10.83
N ASP A 88 -1.94 -10.11 -11.80
CA ASP A 88 -1.55 -8.70 -11.97
C ASP A 88 -2.75 -7.80 -11.67
N GLY A 89 -2.49 -6.54 -11.34
CA GLY A 89 -3.49 -5.53 -11.00
C GLY A 89 -3.61 -5.24 -9.52
N ALA A 90 -4.38 -4.19 -9.23
CA ALA A 90 -4.65 -3.74 -7.88
C ALA A 90 -5.85 -4.47 -7.26
N VAL A 91 -5.67 -4.93 -6.03
CA VAL A 91 -6.73 -5.38 -5.13
C VAL A 91 -7.33 -4.15 -4.45
N VAL A 92 -8.63 -3.95 -4.60
CA VAL A 92 -9.33 -2.80 -4.01
C VAL A 92 -9.89 -3.19 -2.66
N VAL A 93 -9.60 -2.38 -1.65
CA VAL A 93 -10.04 -2.54 -0.26
C VAL A 93 -10.79 -1.29 0.16
N ALA A 94 -12.03 -1.42 0.58
CA ALA A 94 -12.79 -0.29 1.12
C ALA A 94 -12.27 0.08 2.52
N ALA A 95 -12.51 1.33 2.93
CA ALA A 95 -12.08 1.84 4.24
C ALA A 95 -12.61 1.03 5.44
N ASP A 96 -13.70 0.28 5.26
CA ASP A 96 -14.27 -0.62 6.27
C ASP A 96 -13.60 -2.01 6.33
N GLY A 97 -12.61 -2.27 5.48
CA GLY A 97 -11.88 -3.54 5.40
C GLY A 97 -12.44 -4.54 4.38
N THR A 98 -13.52 -4.19 3.66
CA THR A 98 -14.10 -5.06 2.63
C THR A 98 -13.21 -5.09 1.38
N VAL A 99 -12.74 -6.28 1.00
CA VAL A 99 -12.00 -6.51 -0.24
C VAL A 99 -12.96 -6.75 -1.41
N GLN A 100 -12.72 -6.07 -2.53
CA GLN A 100 -13.49 -6.23 -3.76
C GLN A 100 -12.98 -7.43 -4.56
N GLU A 101 -13.91 -8.26 -5.05
CA GLU A 101 -13.58 -9.44 -5.85
C GLU A 101 -12.85 -9.08 -7.16
N GLN A 102 -13.30 -8.02 -7.84
CA GLN A 102 -12.73 -7.61 -9.12
C GLN A 102 -11.43 -6.81 -8.90
N MET A 103 -10.30 -7.34 -9.38
CA MET A 103 -9.05 -6.59 -9.45
C MET A 103 -9.10 -5.56 -10.59
N VAL A 104 -8.36 -4.47 -10.42
CA VAL A 104 -8.42 -3.32 -11.34
C VAL A 104 -7.05 -2.90 -11.86
N ARG A 105 -7.05 -2.29 -13.03
CA ARG A 105 -5.92 -1.52 -13.56
C ARG A 105 -6.18 -0.04 -13.29
N VAL A 106 -5.26 0.60 -12.60
CA VAL A 106 -5.30 2.04 -12.37
C VAL A 106 -4.92 2.79 -13.64
N ARG A 107 -5.70 3.82 -13.99
CA ARG A 107 -5.36 4.73 -15.08
C ARG A 107 -4.34 5.75 -14.59
N SER A 108 -3.37 6.07 -15.44
CA SER A 108 -2.40 7.13 -15.18
C SER A 108 -3.11 8.43 -14.81
N ALA A 109 -2.59 9.11 -13.80
CA ALA A 109 -3.09 10.41 -13.42
C ALA A 109 -2.65 11.45 -14.47
N PRO A 110 -3.45 12.50 -14.73
CA PRO A 110 -2.98 13.63 -15.53
C PRO A 110 -1.87 14.39 -14.80
N ASP A 111 -0.93 14.96 -15.55
CA ASP A 111 0.33 15.57 -15.05
C ASP A 111 0.13 16.60 -13.92
N GLU A 112 -1.00 17.33 -13.87
CA GLU A 112 -1.25 18.32 -12.82
C GLU A 112 -1.50 17.69 -11.43
N THR A 113 -1.93 16.43 -11.38
CA THR A 113 -2.22 15.70 -10.13
C THR A 113 -0.95 15.12 -9.50
N THR A 114 0.11 14.88 -10.30
CA THR A 114 1.36 14.26 -9.85
C THR A 114 2.39 15.27 -9.33
N ALA A 115 2.09 16.57 -9.35
CA ALA A 115 3.01 17.63 -8.92
C ALA A 115 3.50 17.51 -7.45
N ARG A 116 2.83 16.69 -6.62
CA ARG A 116 3.21 16.40 -5.23
C ARG A 116 4.14 15.18 -5.09
N ALA A 117 4.23 14.34 -6.11
CA ALA A 117 4.96 13.09 -6.07
C ALA A 117 6.46 13.33 -6.32
N THR A 118 7.30 12.78 -5.44
CA THR A 118 8.74 12.70 -5.68
C THR A 118 9.10 11.28 -6.11
N TYR A 119 9.55 11.15 -7.35
CA TYR A 119 9.92 9.86 -7.93
C TYR A 119 11.33 9.45 -7.50
N ALA A 120 11.49 8.16 -7.20
CA ALA A 120 12.81 7.57 -6.96
C ALA A 120 13.22 6.66 -8.13
N ASP A 121 14.53 6.50 -8.31
CA ASP A 121 15.16 5.77 -9.41
C ASP A 121 14.89 4.25 -9.40
N TRP A 122 14.63 3.68 -8.23
CA TRP A 122 14.28 2.27 -8.05
C TRP A 122 12.80 1.95 -8.36
N MET A 123 11.95 2.96 -8.57
CA MET A 123 10.51 2.76 -8.73
C MET A 123 10.16 2.09 -10.05
N SER A 124 9.64 0.86 -9.98
CA SER A 124 8.96 0.21 -11.11
C SER A 124 7.64 0.90 -11.47
N ALA A 125 7.05 0.53 -12.63
CA ALA A 125 5.77 1.06 -13.10
C ALA A 125 4.62 0.91 -12.07
N LYS A 126 4.63 -0.16 -11.25
CA LYS A 126 3.68 -0.35 -10.18
C LYS A 126 3.84 0.70 -9.08
N HIS A 127 5.08 0.96 -8.65
CA HIS A 127 5.36 1.97 -7.63
C HIS A 127 4.97 3.37 -8.13
N LEU A 128 5.26 3.69 -9.39
CA LEU A 128 4.82 4.94 -10.01
C LEU A 128 3.29 5.05 -10.00
N SER A 129 2.59 3.99 -10.41
CA SER A 129 1.12 3.97 -10.36
C SER A 129 0.57 4.16 -8.95
N ALA A 130 1.16 3.50 -7.95
CA ALA A 130 0.75 3.59 -6.54
C ALA A 130 1.00 4.99 -5.97
N LEU A 131 2.16 5.58 -6.27
CA LEU A 131 2.51 6.94 -5.87
C LEU A 131 1.54 7.96 -6.47
N GLU A 132 1.32 7.89 -7.79
CA GLU A 132 0.43 8.82 -8.49
C GLU A 132 -1.01 8.69 -8.01
N VAL A 133 -1.53 7.47 -7.88
CA VAL A 133 -2.92 7.28 -7.47
C VAL A 133 -3.14 7.68 -6.00
N SER A 134 -2.12 7.58 -5.14
CA SER A 134 -2.20 8.02 -3.74
C SER A 134 -2.41 9.53 -3.55
N THR A 135 -2.21 10.34 -4.60
CA THR A 135 -2.51 11.79 -4.57
C THR A 135 -4.01 12.09 -4.72
N ARG A 136 -4.82 11.09 -5.10
CA ARG A 136 -6.27 11.23 -5.28
C ARG A 136 -6.95 11.22 -3.93
N THR A 137 -7.92 12.11 -3.76
CA THR A 137 -8.72 12.20 -2.53
C THR A 137 -9.53 10.94 -2.21
N GLU A 138 -9.83 10.14 -3.23
CA GLU A 138 -10.56 8.89 -3.14
C GLU A 138 -9.69 7.72 -2.64
N VAL A 139 -8.37 7.85 -2.77
CA VAL A 139 -7.39 6.85 -2.33
C VAL A 139 -6.82 7.27 -0.99
N LEU A 140 -7.08 6.43 0.00
CA LEU A 140 -6.63 6.64 1.36
C LEU A 140 -5.19 6.16 1.57
N ALA A 141 -4.80 5.11 0.85
CA ALA A 141 -3.44 4.60 0.78
C ALA A 141 -3.29 3.60 -0.38
N ALA A 142 -2.05 3.35 -0.77
CA ALA A 142 -1.68 2.19 -1.58
C ALA A 142 -0.55 1.40 -0.90
N VAL A 143 -0.55 0.08 -1.05
CA VAL A 143 0.52 -0.79 -0.53
C VAL A 143 1.02 -1.68 -1.66
N THR A 144 2.33 -1.76 -1.88
CA THR A 144 2.92 -2.61 -2.91
C THR A 144 3.96 -3.56 -2.35
N LEU A 145 4.01 -4.77 -2.92
CA LEU A 145 5.14 -5.68 -2.83
C LEU A 145 5.82 -5.76 -4.21
N SER A 146 7.13 -5.50 -4.23
CA SER A 146 7.98 -5.53 -5.40
C SER A 146 8.39 -6.95 -5.79
N GLU A 147 8.16 -7.32 -7.06
CA GLU A 147 8.61 -8.61 -7.65
C GLU A 147 10.14 -8.70 -7.74
N GLU A 148 10.85 -7.56 -7.72
CA GLU A 148 12.29 -7.52 -7.95
C GLU A 148 13.11 -7.78 -6.67
N ASP A 149 12.73 -7.12 -5.57
CA ASP A 149 13.56 -7.04 -4.37
C ASP A 149 12.79 -7.29 -3.06
N GLY A 150 11.51 -7.65 -3.15
CA GLY A 150 10.66 -7.90 -1.99
C GLY A 150 10.33 -6.64 -1.20
N ARG A 151 10.64 -5.46 -1.72
CA ARG A 151 10.35 -4.20 -1.03
C ARG A 151 8.85 -4.03 -0.83
N VAL A 152 8.47 -3.77 0.42
CA VAL A 152 7.13 -3.36 0.78
C VAL A 152 7.11 -1.84 0.88
N THR A 153 6.17 -1.21 0.18
CA THR A 153 6.03 0.26 0.17
C THR A 153 4.59 0.67 0.42
N VAL A 154 4.40 1.61 1.33
CA VAL A 154 3.13 2.28 1.61
C VAL A 154 3.17 3.66 0.98
N PHE A 155 2.11 4.05 0.27
CA PHE A 155 1.94 5.34 -0.37
C PHE A 155 0.72 6.06 0.20
N ASN A 156 0.89 7.34 0.55
CA ASN A 156 -0.17 8.18 1.11
C ASN A 156 0.07 9.65 0.72
N ASP A 157 -0.93 10.32 0.14
CA ASP A 157 -0.87 11.73 -0.26
C ASP A 157 0.37 12.10 -1.10
N GLY A 158 0.75 11.22 -2.03
CA GLY A 158 1.93 11.41 -2.89
C GLY A 158 3.28 11.27 -2.16
N GLN A 159 3.29 10.80 -0.93
CA GLN A 159 4.48 10.41 -0.17
C GLN A 159 4.55 8.89 -0.07
N TYR A 160 5.72 8.36 0.32
CA TYR A 160 5.89 6.93 0.52
C TYR A 160 6.84 6.60 1.66
N GLU A 161 6.57 5.47 2.32
CA GLU A 161 7.46 4.81 3.26
C GLU A 161 7.73 3.40 2.73
N ASN A 162 8.99 2.98 2.73
CA ASN A 162 9.36 1.64 2.25
C ASN A 162 10.23 0.93 3.25
N ARG A 163 10.12 -0.39 3.26
CA ARG A 163 11.01 -1.29 4.00
C ARG A 163 11.53 -2.35 3.06
N ARG A 164 12.84 -2.58 3.15
CA ARG A 164 13.47 -3.68 2.43
C ARG A 164 13.44 -4.96 3.26
N ARG A 165 13.59 -6.10 2.60
CA ARG A 165 13.62 -7.42 3.24
C ARG A 165 14.57 -7.49 4.43
N ASP A 166 15.76 -6.92 4.32
CA ASP A 166 16.78 -6.91 5.38
C ASP A 166 16.38 -6.06 6.61
N GLU A 167 15.33 -5.25 6.47
CA GLU A 167 14.72 -4.44 7.52
C GLU A 167 13.43 -5.07 8.07
N LEU A 168 12.88 -6.11 7.40
CA LEU A 168 11.68 -6.84 7.82
C LEU A 168 11.98 -7.68 9.08
N GLY A 169 11.16 -7.53 10.11
CA GLY A 169 11.38 -8.10 11.44
C GLY A 169 12.00 -7.13 12.46
N GLY A 170 12.27 -5.88 12.06
CA GLY A 170 12.54 -4.78 12.98
C GLY A 170 11.29 -4.40 13.79
N ARG A 171 11.48 -3.81 14.99
CA ARG A 171 10.34 -3.17 15.69
C ARG A 171 9.80 -2.05 14.79
N TRP A 172 8.49 -2.04 14.59
CA TRP A 172 7.80 -0.90 14.00
C TRP A 172 8.27 0.41 14.67
N PRO A 173 8.63 1.47 13.92
CA PRO A 173 8.87 2.77 14.54
C PRO A 173 7.55 3.20 15.17
N ALA A 174 7.47 3.16 16.50
CA ALA A 174 6.42 3.91 17.19
C ALA A 174 6.54 5.34 16.69
N ALA A 175 5.45 5.87 16.11
CA ALA A 175 5.38 7.17 15.43
C ALA A 175 6.40 8.16 16.00
N ASP A 176 7.35 8.59 15.15
CA ASP A 176 8.33 9.60 15.52
C ASP A 176 7.57 10.86 15.99
N PRO A 177 7.89 11.45 17.16
CA PRO A 177 7.25 12.68 17.56
C PRO A 177 7.57 13.77 16.54
N ALA A 178 6.52 14.47 16.09
CA ALA A 178 6.57 15.55 15.12
C ALA A 178 7.76 16.51 15.33
N PRO A 179 8.36 17.05 14.26
CA PRO A 179 9.48 17.97 14.38
C PRO A 179 9.08 19.17 15.25
N SER A 180 9.84 19.41 16.30
CA SER A 180 9.71 20.58 17.15
C SER A 180 9.97 21.83 16.32
N ILE A 181 8.90 22.54 15.95
CA ILE A 181 8.99 23.88 15.39
C ILE A 181 9.49 24.79 16.52
N GLY A 182 10.80 25.00 16.55
CA GLY A 182 11.45 25.99 17.42
C GLY A 182 10.99 27.38 17.02
N ALA A 183 10.02 27.91 17.74
CA ALA A 183 9.71 29.33 17.74
C ALA A 183 10.77 30.05 18.57
N ASP A 184 11.70 30.73 17.90
CA ASP A 184 12.49 31.81 18.50
C ASP A 184 12.36 33.05 17.62
N HIS A 185 11.34 33.86 17.93
CA HIS A 185 11.24 35.25 17.49
C HIS A 185 11.50 36.12 18.73
N GLN A 186 12.72 36.60 18.89
CA GLN A 186 13.06 37.61 19.90
C GLN A 186 12.49 38.97 19.47
N PRO A 187 11.67 39.64 20.31
CA PRO A 187 11.39 41.05 20.11
C PRO A 187 12.57 41.90 20.61
N ALA A 188 12.90 42.91 19.83
CA ALA A 188 13.85 43.96 20.17
C ALA A 188 13.41 44.68 21.47
N GLY A 189 14.36 44.85 22.40
CA GLY A 189 14.19 45.61 23.63
C GLY A 189 15.24 46.71 23.72
N GLU A 190 14.75 47.93 23.91
CA GLU A 190 15.44 49.22 23.96
C GLU A 190 16.51 49.32 25.05
N ARG A 191 17.61 50.03 24.76
CA ARG A 191 18.24 51.06 25.62
C ARG A 191 19.00 52.08 24.78
#